data_AF-V7DFQ9-F1
#
_entry.id   AF-V7DFQ9-F1
#
_cell.length_a   1.000
_cell.length_b   1.000
_cell.length_c   1.000
_cell.angle_alpha   90.00
_cell.angle_beta   90.00
_cell.angle_gamma   90.00
#
_symmetry.space_group_name_H-M   'P 1'
#
loop_
_entity.id
_entity.type
_entity.pdbx_description
1 polymer ?
#
loop_
_entity_poly.entity_id
_entity_poly.type
_entity_poly.pdbx_seq_one_letter_code
_entity_poly.pdbx_strand_id
1 'polypeptide(L)' 'MFTLIISHPLHRPGREQMIEQVRHVSELYGARLTGISEFNEHAFAQRLAERLTPDQVEAARAEADALTYTSRT' A
#
# COMPACT_ATOMS: atom_id res chain seq x y z
N MET A 1 -10.13 -0.77 5.90
CA MET A 1 -9.53 -0.92 4.56
C MET A 1 -8.07 -0.52 4.69
N PHE A 2 -7.14 -1.47 4.57
CA PHE A 2 -5.71 -1.20 4.72
C PHE A 2 -5.05 -1.20 3.35
N THR A 3 -4.09 -0.30 3.14
CA THR A 3 -3.41 -0.13 1.86
C THR A 3 -1.93 -0.44 2.03
N LEU A 4 -1.42 -1.38 1.23
CA LEU A 4 -0.04 -1.85 1.31
C LEU A 4 0.73 -1.31 0.09
N ILE A 5 1.85 -0.61 0.34
CA ILE A 5 2.77 -0.16 -0.70
C ILE A 5 3.97 -1.09 -0.70
N ILE A 6 4.21 -1.76 -1.82
CA ILE A 6 5.38 -2.63 -2.00
C ILE A 6 6.28 -2.03 -3.08
N SER A 7 7.42 -1.48 -2.65
CA SER A 7 8.45 -1.00 -3.55
C SER A 7 9.16 -2.20 -4.19
N HIS A 8 9.07 -2.36 -5.51
CA HIS A 8 9.66 -3.49 -6.26
C HIS A 8 10.77 -3.01 -7.21
N PRO A 9 11.90 -3.72 -7.38
CA PRO A 9 12.84 -3.48 -8.48
C PRO A 9 12.16 -3.65 -9.84
N LEU A 10 12.40 -2.78 -10.82
CA LEU A 10 11.74 -2.69 -12.15
C LEU A 10 11.60 -3.99 -12.99
N HIS A 11 12.09 -5.14 -12.54
CA HIS A 11 11.97 -6.43 -13.22
C HIS A 11 10.53 -6.97 -13.22
N ARG A 12 9.92 -6.97 -14.42
CA ARG A 12 8.56 -7.49 -14.68
C ARG A 12 8.24 -8.89 -14.11
N PRO A 13 9.11 -9.92 -14.22
CA PRO A 13 8.76 -11.27 -13.76
C PRO A 13 8.56 -11.37 -12.24
N GLY A 14 9.43 -10.70 -11.47
CA GLY A 14 9.31 -10.68 -10.00
C GLY A 14 8.09 -9.90 -9.50
N ARG A 15 7.63 -8.92 -10.28
CA ARG A 15 6.45 -8.11 -9.95
C ARG A 15 5.18 -8.95 -9.98
N GLU A 16 5.02 -9.75 -11.03
CA GLU A 16 3.84 -10.60 -11.21
C GLU A 16 3.76 -11.68 -10.13
N GLN A 17 4.86 -12.37 -9.85
CA GLN A 17 4.93 -13.36 -8.76
C GLN A 17 4.59 -12.74 -7.39
N MET A 18 5.08 -11.54 -7.11
CA MET A 18 4.79 -10.87 -5.86
C MET A 18 3.32 -10.45 -5.74
N ILE A 19 2.72 -9.97 -6.83
CA ILE A 19 1.28 -9.65 -6.87
C ILE A 19 0.44 -10.92 -6.61
N GLU A 20 0.82 -12.05 -7.20
CA GLU A 20 0.17 -13.33 -6.96
C GLU A 20 0.28 -13.77 -5.50
N GLN A 21 1.46 -13.66 -4.89
CA GLN A 21 1.65 -13.97 -3.47
C GLN A 21 0.82 -13.08 -2.56
N VAL A 22 0.80 -11.77 -2.79
CA VAL A 22 0.01 -10.81 -2.01
C VAL A 22 -1.48 -11.11 -2.15
N ARG A 23 -1.93 -11.42 -3.37
CA ARG A 23 -3.32 -11.82 -3.62
C ARG A 23 -3.66 -13.09 -2.85
N HIS A 24 -2.84 -14.12 -2.95
CA HIS A 24 -3.05 -15.39 -2.28
C HIS A 24 -3.15 -15.23 -0.76
N VAL A 25 -2.21 -14.51 -0.15
CA VAL A 25 -2.22 -14.24 1.30
C VAL A 25 -3.45 -13.41 1.68
N SER A 26 -3.81 -12.40 0.89
CA SER A 26 -5.01 -11.59 1.15
C SER A 26 -6.27 -12.46 1.18
N GLU A 27 -6.42 -13.36 0.20
CA GLU A 27 -7.56 -14.27 0.11
C GLU A 27 -7.65 -15.22 1.32
N LEU A 28 -6.51 -15.76 1.78
CA LEU A 28 -6.45 -16.63 2.97
C LEU A 28 -7.02 -15.96 4.23
N TYR A 29 -6.82 -14.65 4.37
CA TYR A 29 -7.29 -13.87 5.51
C TYR A 29 -8.61 -13.11 5.25
N GLY A 30 -9.32 -13.45 4.16
CA GLY A 30 -10.62 -12.85 3.83
C GLY A 30 -10.54 -11.41 3.29
N ALA A 31 -9.34 -10.93 2.95
CA ALA A 31 -9.13 -9.67 2.29
C ALA A 31 -9.21 -9.82 0.76
N ARG A 32 -9.57 -8.74 0.06
CA ARG A 32 -9.64 -8.69 -1.41
C ARG A 32 -8.70 -7.62 -1.93
N LEU A 33 -7.85 -7.97 -2.90
CA LEU A 33 -7.04 -7.00 -3.62
C LEU A 33 -7.96 -6.16 -4.53
N THR A 34 -8.08 -4.86 -4.26
CA THR A 34 -9.02 -3.97 -4.97
C THR A 34 -8.36 -3.11 -6.05
N GLY A 35 -7.04 -3.13 -6.17
CA GLY A 35 -6.33 -2.36 -7.19
C GLY A 35 -4.83 -2.54 -7.14
N ILE A 36 -4.19 -2.34 -8.29
CA ILE A 36 -2.74 -2.34 -8.47
C ILE A 36 -2.41 -1.03 -9.19
N SER A 37 -1.50 -0.24 -8.65
CA SER A 37 -1.04 1.00 -9.29
C SER A 37 0.34 0.78 -9.91
N GLU A 38 0.52 1.23 -11.14
CA GLU A 38 1.82 1.23 -11.83
C GLU A 38 2.56 2.57 -11.70
N PHE A 39 1.93 3.55 -11.05
CA PHE A 39 2.44 4.92 -10.94
C PHE A 39 3.44 5.07 -9.78
N ASN A 40 4.26 6.13 -9.82
CA ASN A 40 5.12 6.48 -8.70
C ASN A 40 4.31 6.66 -7.41
N GLU A 41 4.96 6.45 -6.26
CA GLU A 41 4.35 6.45 -4.93
C GLU A 41 3.51 7.72 -4.64
N HIS A 42 3.89 8.86 -5.22
CA HIS A 42 3.21 10.15 -5.06
C HIS A 42 1.84 10.19 -5.75
N ALA A 43 1.75 9.69 -6.98
CA ALA A 43 0.48 9.60 -7.71
C ALA A 43 -0.47 8.55 -7.11
N PHE A 44 0.09 7.48 -6.54
CA PHE A 44 -0.70 6.52 -5.77
C PHE A 44 -1.28 7.14 -4.50
N ALA A 45 -0.47 7.87 -3.73
CA ALA A 45 -0.91 8.56 -2.53
C ALA A 45 -2.04 9.56 -2.81
N GLN A 46 -1.98 10.31 -3.92
CA GLN A 46 -3.04 11.22 -4.34
C GLN A 46 -4.36 10.49 -4.62
N ARG A 47 -4.34 9.41 -5.42
CA ARG A 47 -5.54 8.60 -5.69
C ARG A 47 -6.10 7.89 -4.46
N LEU A 48 -5.23 7.53 -3.52
CA LEU A 48 -5.67 6.95 -2.25
C LEU A 48 -6.38 8.00 -1.40
N ALA A 49 -5.82 9.23 -1.30
CA ALA A 49 -6.42 10.33 -0.58
C ALA A 49 -7.82 10.71 -1.13
N GLU A 50 -8.04 10.62 -2.44
CA GLU A 50 -9.36 10.84 -3.06
C GLU A 50 -10.44 9.82 -2.64
N ARG A 51 -10.03 8.64 -2.14
CA ARG A 51 -10.93 7.54 -1.75
C ARG A 51 -11.13 7.42 -0.25
N LEU A 52 -10.35 8.16 0.53
CA LEU A 52 -10.38 8.15 1.98
C LEU A 52 -11.12 9.38 2.49
N THR A 53 -11.82 9.25 3.61
CA THR A 53 -12.35 10.43 4.30
C THR A 53 -11.20 11.23 4.92
N PRO A 54 -11.36 12.54 5.17
CA PRO A 54 -10.32 13.35 5.81
C PRO A 54 -9.78 12.71 7.11
N ASP A 55 -10.65 12.14 7.93
CA ASP A 55 -10.27 11.45 9.17
C ASP A 55 -9.39 10.21 8.93
N GLN A 56 -9.65 9.45 7.87
CA GLN A 56 -8.84 8.30 7.50
C GLN A 56 -7.47 8.70 6.97
N VAL A 57 -7.38 9.85 6.28
CA VAL A 57 -6.11 10.40 5.80
C VAL A 57 -5.26 10.87 6.98
N GLU A 58 -5.86 11.58 7.95
CA GLU A 58 -5.14 12.05 9.14
C GLU A 58 -4.70 10.89 10.05
N ALA A 59 -5.53 9.84 10.20
CA ALA A 59 -5.14 8.64 10.90
C ALA A 59 -3.95 7.92 10.23
N ALA A 60 -3.97 7.81 8.89
CA ALA A 60 -2.87 7.22 8.14
C ALA A 60 -1.58 8.04 8.22
N ARG A 61 -1.67 9.39 8.27
CA ARG A 61 -0.51 10.26 8.52
C ARG A 61 0.10 10.01 9.88
N ALA A 62 -0.71 9.99 10.93
CA ALA A 62 -0.23 9.76 12.30
C ALA A 62 0.47 8.40 12.43
N GLU A 63 -0.05 7.36 11.78
CA GLU A 63 0.56 6.02 11.76
C GLU A 63 1.90 6.01 11.01
N ALA A 64 1.99 6.68 9.86
CA ALA A 64 3.23 6.80 9.09
C ALA A 64 4.32 7.58 9.84
N ASP A 65 3.96 8.67 10.53
CA ASP A 65 4.87 9.46 11.35
C ASP A 65 5.41 8.63 12.53
N ALA A 66 4.55 7.84 13.19
CA ALA A 66 4.96 6.94 14.28
C ALA A 66 5.95 5.86 13.82
N LEU A 67 5.72 5.25 12.65
CA LEU A 67 6.63 4.26 12.06
C LEU A 67 7.99 4.87 11.67
N THR A 68 7.98 6.09 11.14
CA THR A 68 9.20 6.81 10.75
C THR A 68 10.03 7.24 11.96
N TYR A 69 9.37 7.63 13.05
CA TYR A 69 10.02 7.97 14.32
C TYR A 69 10.71 6.75 14.94
N THR A 70 10.01 5.61 14.98
CA THR A 70 10.53 4.34 15.54
C THR A 70 11.73 3.80 14.75
N SER A 71 11.81 4.10 13.45
CA SER A 71 12.92 3.66 12.58
C SER A 71 14.20 4.51 12.72
N ARG A 72 14.13 5.65 13.42
CA ARG A 72 15.26 6.59 13.62
C ARG A 72 15.87 6.53 15.03
N THR A 73 15.24 5.84 15.97
CA THR A 73 15.72 5.57 17.33
C THR A 73 16.23 4.16 17.44
#